data_AF-A0AA44EPR3-F1
#
_entry.id   AF-A0AA44EPR3-F1
#
_cell.length_a   1.000
_cell.length_b   1.000
_cell.length_c   1.000
_cell.angle_alpha   90.00
_cell.angle_beta   90.00
_cell.angle_gamma   90.00
#
_symmetry.space_group_name_H-M   'P 1'
#
loop_
_entity.id
_entity.type
_entity.pdbx_description
1 polymer ?
#
loop_
_entity_poly.entity_id
_entity_poly.type
_entity_poly.pdbx_seq_one_letter_code
_entity_poly.pdbx_strand_id
1 'polypeptide(L)'
;MGAVANGMSTRRRAFAVISASVPVLIFAQVLLAGLSIYYDGSLLSLHKGLGLLIAVPILSLAVLALRYEDLRPNLGRSLVLLAIYCLQVALMSTGRETGNGLLQALHLPNAFVMGAFSDFAARQARSAQ
;
A
#
# COMPACT_ATOMS: atom_id res chain seq x y z
N MET A 1 28.94 6.82 -31.88
CA MET A 1 28.78 6.92 -30.41
C MET A 1 27.30 7.12 -30.13
N GLY A 2 26.59 6.03 -29.82
CA GLY A 2 25.13 6.05 -29.64
C GLY A 2 24.77 6.67 -28.30
N ALA A 3 23.90 7.67 -28.31
CA ALA A 3 23.27 8.18 -27.12
C ALA A 3 22.41 7.07 -26.49
N VAL A 4 22.85 6.54 -25.35
CA VAL A 4 22.05 5.64 -24.53
C VAL A 4 20.90 6.47 -23.97
N ALA A 5 19.76 6.44 -24.66
CA ALA A 5 18.52 6.97 -24.13
C ALA A 5 18.06 6.07 -22.96
N ASN A 6 18.58 6.34 -21.76
CA ASN A 6 18.09 5.80 -20.48
C ASN A 6 16.69 6.35 -20.15
N GLY A 7 15.75 6.23 -21.08
CA GLY A 7 14.37 6.69 -20.92
C GLY A 7 13.49 5.53 -20.48
N MET A 8 13.24 5.41 -19.17
CA MET A 8 12.14 4.55 -18.71
C MET A 8 10.86 4.95 -19.43
N SER A 9 10.07 3.96 -19.87
CA SER A 9 8.74 4.24 -20.40
C SER A 9 7.93 5.02 -19.35
N THR A 10 7.12 5.99 -19.78
CA THR A 10 6.25 6.77 -18.89
C THR A 10 5.41 5.89 -17.97
N ARG A 11 5.02 4.70 -18.46
CA ARG A 11 4.28 3.68 -17.70
C ARG A 11 5.08 3.10 -16.55
N ARG A 12 6.33 2.70 -16.79
CA ARG A 12 7.24 2.19 -15.75
C ARG A 12 7.51 3.25 -14.69
N ARG A 13 7.72 4.50 -15.11
CA ARG A 13 7.86 5.63 -14.19
C ARG A 13 6.60 5.82 -13.33
N ALA A 14 5.42 5.82 -13.95
CA ALA A 14 4.15 5.94 -13.22
C ALA A 14 3.95 4.79 -12.24
N PHE A 15 4.20 3.54 -12.65
CA PHE A 15 4.12 2.37 -11.79
C PHE A 15 5.07 2.48 -10.59
N ALA A 16 6.32 2.90 -10.82
CA ALA A 16 7.30 3.09 -9.75
C ALA A 16 6.89 4.20 -8.77
N VAL A 17 6.32 5.30 -9.26
CA VAL A 17 5.81 6.40 -8.41
C VAL A 17 4.63 5.95 -7.57
N ILE A 18 3.64 5.26 -8.18
CA ILE A 18 2.49 4.71 -7.47
C ILE A 18 2.96 3.68 -6.43
N SER A 19 3.91 2.82 -6.78
CA SER A 19 4.42 1.81 -5.85
C SER A 19 5.17 2.44 -4.68
N ALA A 20 5.93 3.52 -4.91
CA ALA A 20 6.62 4.25 -3.86
C ALA A 20 5.67 5.03 -2.93
N SER A 21 4.48 5.43 -3.39
CA SER A 21 3.52 6.15 -2.54
C SER A 21 2.87 5.24 -1.50
N VAL A 22 2.68 3.94 -1.78
CA VAL A 22 2.02 3.01 -0.85
C VAL A 22 2.71 2.92 0.52
N PRO A 23 4.02 2.64 0.65
CA PRO A 23 4.69 2.59 1.95
C PRO A 23 4.63 3.93 2.70
N VAL A 24 4.70 5.05 1.97
CA VAL A 24 4.58 6.40 2.55
C VAL A 24 3.18 6.62 3.13
N LEU A 25 2.13 6.22 2.40
CA LEU A 25 0.76 6.31 2.87
C LEU A 25 0.51 5.41 4.08
N ILE A 26 1.05 4.19 4.11
CA ILE A 26 0.96 3.28 5.26
C ILE A 26 1.66 3.89 6.48
N PHE A 27 2.85 4.46 6.30
CA PHE A 27 3.55 5.16 7.38
C PHE A 27 2.72 6.32 7.93
N ALA A 28 2.13 7.13 7.04
CA ALA A 28 1.21 8.19 7.44
C ALA A 28 0.00 7.65 8.23
N GLN A 29 -0.54 6.46 7.88
CA GLN A 29 -1.62 5.85 8.67
C GLN A 29 -1.22 5.53 10.10
N VAL A 30 -0.04 4.93 10.27
CA VAL A 30 0.47 4.57 11.59
C VAL A 30 0.71 5.84 12.42
N LEU A 31 1.26 6.89 11.82
CA LEU A 31 1.43 8.19 12.47
C LEU A 31 0.10 8.82 12.86
N LEU A 32 -0.89 8.86 11.96
CA LEU A 32 -2.21 9.44 12.26
C LEU A 32 -2.90 8.73 13.42
N ALA A 33 -2.86 7.39 13.44
CA ALA A 33 -3.40 6.62 14.55
C ALA A 33 -2.64 6.91 15.86
N GLY A 34 -1.30 6.91 15.83
CA GLY A 34 -0.48 7.21 17.00
C GLY A 34 -0.66 8.63 17.54
N LEU A 35 -0.72 9.63 16.66
CA LEU A 35 -0.95 11.03 17.04
C LEU A 35 -2.36 11.22 17.63
N SER A 36 -3.36 10.47 17.17
CA SER A 36 -4.72 10.57 17.72
C SER A 36 -4.83 10.22 19.22
N ILE A 37 -3.80 9.58 19.80
CA ILE A 37 -3.70 9.33 21.26
C ILE A 37 -3.40 10.63 22.03
N TYR A 38 -2.64 11.55 21.41
CA TYR A 38 -2.16 12.79 22.04
C TYR A 38 -2.98 14.02 21.65
N TYR A 39 -3.67 13.95 20.51
CA TYR A 39 -4.52 15.01 19.96
C TYR A 39 -6.00 14.59 20.03
N ASP A 40 -6.87 15.28 19.29
CA ASP A 40 -8.31 14.97 19.26
C ASP A 40 -8.68 13.86 18.26
N GLY A 41 -9.96 13.45 18.30
CA GLY A 41 -10.52 12.39 17.47
C GLY A 41 -10.61 12.70 15.97
N SER A 42 -10.32 13.93 15.50
CA SER A 42 -10.33 14.27 14.07
C SER A 42 -9.29 13.48 13.29
N LEU A 43 -8.13 13.21 13.90
CA LEU A 43 -7.06 12.41 13.30
C LEU A 43 -7.50 10.96 13.08
N LEU A 44 -8.38 10.43 13.92
CA LEU A 44 -8.95 9.09 13.76
C LEU A 44 -9.92 9.03 12.58
N SER A 45 -10.69 10.10 12.35
CA SER A 45 -11.54 10.22 11.16
C SER A 45 -10.71 10.32 9.88
N LEU A 46 -9.62 11.10 9.91
CA LEU A 46 -8.68 11.19 8.79
C LEU A 46 -7.97 9.85 8.52
N HIS A 47 -7.52 9.14 9.57
CA HIS A 47 -6.95 7.79 9.48
C HIS A 47 -7.91 6.83 8.75
N LYS A 48 -9.18 6.80 9.15
CA LYS A 48 -10.20 5.95 8.49
C LYS A 48 -10.38 6.30 7.00
N GLY A 49 -10.54 7.59 6.69
CA GLY A 49 -10.74 8.04 5.31
C GLY A 49 -9.53 7.77 4.41
N LEU A 50 -8.33 8.12 4.88
CA LEU A 50 -7.09 7.87 4.16
C LEU A 50 -6.81 6.36 4.05
N GLY A 51 -7.24 5.56 5.04
CA GLY A 51 -7.08 4.11 5.04
C GLY A 51 -7.82 3.47 3.88
N LEU A 52 -9.04 3.93 3.60
CA LEU A 52 -9.81 3.53 2.42
C LEU A 52 -9.15 4.00 1.12
N LEU A 53 -8.59 5.22 1.11
CA LEU A 53 -7.95 5.80 -0.08
C LEU A 53 -6.71 5.00 -0.53
N ILE A 54 -6.03 4.28 0.38
CA ILE A 54 -4.87 3.42 0.05
C ILE A 54 -5.25 2.27 -0.90
N ALA A 55 -6.52 1.86 -0.96
CA ALA A 55 -6.98 0.89 -1.95
C ALA A 55 -6.69 1.35 -3.39
N VAL A 56 -6.80 2.66 -3.67
CA VAL A 56 -6.67 3.23 -5.01
C VAL A 56 -5.29 2.97 -5.62
N PRO A 57 -4.16 3.37 -4.98
CA PRO A 57 -2.84 3.06 -5.53
C PRO A 57 -2.57 1.55 -5.60
N ILE A 58 -3.02 0.74 -4.63
CA ILE A 58 -2.80 -0.71 -4.65
C ILE A 58 -3.53 -1.39 -5.82
N LEU A 59 -4.81 -1.04 -6.04
CA LEU A 59 -5.59 -1.53 -7.18
C LEU A 59 -4.98 -1.05 -8.50
N SER A 60 -4.51 0.19 -8.55
CA SER A 60 -3.85 0.74 -9.74
C SER A 60 -2.61 -0.09 -10.12
N LEU A 61 -1.79 -0.53 -9.16
CA LEU A 61 -0.65 -1.41 -9.43
C LEU A 61 -1.09 -2.74 -10.02
N ALA A 62 -2.10 -3.39 -9.45
CA ALA A 62 -2.62 -4.65 -9.96
C ALA A 62 -3.18 -4.49 -11.40
N VAL A 63 -3.98 -3.45 -11.65
CA VAL A 63 -4.55 -3.16 -12.97
C VAL A 63 -3.47 -2.85 -14.01
N LEU A 64 -2.47 -2.03 -13.65
CA LEU A 64 -1.36 -1.71 -14.54
C LEU A 64 -0.53 -2.96 -14.87
N ALA A 65 -0.25 -3.80 -13.88
CA ALA A 65 0.50 -5.05 -14.08
C ALA A 65 -0.29 -6.10 -14.89
N LEU A 66 -1.63 -6.10 -14.82
CA LEU A 66 -2.48 -6.92 -15.68
C LEU A 66 -2.53 -6.41 -17.12
N ARG A 67 -2.59 -5.08 -17.30
CA ARG A 67 -2.82 -4.45 -18.60
C ARG A 67 -1.57 -4.39 -19.48
N TYR A 68 -0.39 -4.29 -18.88
CA TYR A 68 0.86 -4.04 -19.61
C TYR A 68 1.87 -5.16 -19.37
N GLU A 69 2.26 -5.86 -20.46
CA GLU A 69 3.21 -6.98 -20.41
C GLU A 69 4.55 -6.57 -19.77
N ASP A 70 4.99 -5.34 -20.00
CA ASP A 70 6.24 -4.81 -19.45
C ASP A 70 6.19 -4.57 -17.93
N LEU A 71 5.00 -4.58 -17.34
CA LEU A 71 4.75 -4.47 -15.89
C LEU A 71 4.30 -5.78 -15.23
N ARG A 72 3.94 -6.79 -16.03
CA ARG A 72 3.41 -8.09 -15.59
C ARG A 72 4.29 -8.85 -14.59
N PRO A 73 5.63 -8.74 -14.60
CA PRO A 73 6.47 -9.29 -13.53
C PRO A 73 6.16 -8.77 -12.12
N ASN A 74 5.45 -7.65 -12.00
CA ASN A 74 5.03 -7.07 -10.72
C ASN A 74 3.62 -7.50 -10.28
N LEU A 75 2.91 -8.29 -11.09
CA LEU A 75 1.52 -8.68 -10.80
C LEU A 75 1.40 -9.44 -9.49
N GLY A 76 2.22 -10.48 -9.29
CA GLY A 76 2.20 -11.27 -8.06
C GLY A 76 2.40 -10.42 -6.80
N ARG A 77 3.36 -9.48 -6.84
CA ARG A 77 3.61 -8.55 -5.73
C ARG A 77 2.41 -7.62 -5.50
N SER A 78 1.80 -7.12 -6.58
CA SER A 78 0.63 -6.25 -6.49
C SER A 78 -0.58 -6.98 -5.88
N LEU A 79 -0.77 -8.25 -6.24
CA LEU A 79 -1.84 -9.09 -5.70
C LEU A 79 -1.61 -9.47 -4.24
N VAL A 80 -0.37 -9.78 -3.84
CA VAL A 80 -0.04 -10.02 -2.42
C VAL A 80 -0.29 -8.76 -1.60
N LEU A 81 0.13 -7.59 -2.08
CA LEU A 81 -0.13 -6.32 -1.39
C LEU A 81 -1.63 -6.03 -1.27
N LEU A 82 -2.42 -6.31 -2.32
CA LEU A 82 -3.87 -6.22 -2.28
C LEU A 82 -4.49 -7.19 -1.26
N ALA A 83 -4.03 -8.43 -1.21
CA ALA A 83 -4.52 -9.42 -0.24
C ALA A 83 -4.21 -8.99 1.20
N ILE A 84 -3.00 -8.49 1.48
CA ILE A 84 -2.62 -7.97 2.81
C ILE A 84 -3.47 -6.75 3.17
N TYR A 85 -3.76 -5.86 2.22
CA TYR A 85 -4.67 -4.73 2.44
C TYR A 85 -6.11 -5.19 2.74
N CYS A 86 -6.64 -6.16 2.00
CA CYS A 86 -7.96 -6.72 2.27
C CYS A 86 -8.00 -7.36 3.66
N LEU A 87 -6.94 -8.07 4.07
CA LEU A 87 -6.80 -8.60 5.42
C LEU A 87 -6.79 -7.47 6.47
N GLN A 88 -6.10 -6.36 6.21
CA GLN A 88 -6.09 -5.18 7.09
C GLN A 88 -7.52 -4.69 7.37
N VAL A 89 -8.32 -4.52 6.30
CA VAL A 89 -9.70 -4.07 6.40
C VAL A 89 -10.55 -5.11 7.13
N ALA A 90 -10.41 -6.39 6.78
CA ALA A 90 -11.18 -7.48 7.40
C ALA A 90 -10.91 -7.60 8.90
N LEU A 91 -9.66 -7.52 9.34
CA LEU A 91 -9.29 -7.57 10.76
C LEU A 91 -10.00 -6.48 11.57
N MET A 92 -9.98 -5.24 11.08
CA MET A 92 -10.61 -4.13 11.77
C MET A 92 -12.14 -4.18 11.70
N SER A 93 -12.71 -4.42 10.53
CA SER A 93 -14.17 -4.44 10.34
C SER A 93 -14.80 -5.59 11.11
N THR A 94 -14.32 -6.82 10.92
CA THR A 94 -14.82 -8.00 11.65
C THR A 94 -14.59 -7.85 13.15
N GLY A 95 -13.42 -7.35 13.56
CA GLY A 95 -13.12 -7.11 14.96
C GLY A 95 -14.08 -6.11 15.62
N ARG A 96 -14.51 -5.08 14.89
CA ARG A 96 -15.52 -4.11 15.39
C ARG A 96 -16.92 -4.69 15.41
N GLU A 97 -17.32 -5.41 14.37
CA GLU A 97 -18.66 -6.02 14.26
C GLU A 97 -18.89 -7.11 15.32
N THR A 98 -17.85 -7.89 15.63
CA THR A 98 -17.92 -8.99 16.61
C THR A 98 -17.54 -8.57 18.04
N GLY A 99 -17.06 -7.33 18.24
CA GLY A 99 -16.50 -6.89 19.52
C GLY A 99 -15.18 -7.60 19.91
N ASN A 100 -14.54 -8.32 18.98
CA ASN A 100 -13.32 -9.07 19.23
C ASN A 100 -12.08 -8.14 19.22
N GLY A 101 -11.60 -7.79 20.41
CA GLY A 101 -10.43 -6.94 20.59
C GLY A 101 -9.12 -7.52 20.03
N LEU A 102 -8.98 -8.86 19.97
CA LEU A 102 -7.79 -9.49 19.38
C LEU A 102 -7.73 -9.26 17.87
N LEU A 103 -8.86 -9.43 17.16
CA LEU A 103 -8.91 -9.14 15.71
C LEU A 103 -8.60 -7.67 15.42
N GLN A 104 -9.12 -6.76 16.23
CA GLN A 104 -8.79 -5.33 16.12
C GLN A 104 -7.31 -5.07 16.42
N ALA A 105 -6.72 -5.74 17.40
CA ALA A 105 -5.30 -5.59 17.74
C ALA A 105 -4.38 -6.10 16.62
N LEU A 106 -4.75 -7.19 15.94
CA LEU A 106 -3.99 -7.76 14.81
C LEU A 106 -3.89 -6.83 13.59
N HIS A 107 -4.76 -5.82 13.49
CA HIS A 107 -4.65 -4.76 12.48
C HIS A 107 -3.30 -4.04 12.55
N LEU A 108 -2.77 -3.79 13.76
CA LEU A 108 -1.48 -3.10 13.91
C LEU A 108 -0.29 -3.90 13.37
N PRO A 109 -0.02 -5.16 13.78
CA PRO A 109 1.07 -5.95 13.21
C PRO A 109 0.89 -6.18 11.71
N ASN A 110 -0.34 -6.34 11.19
CA ASN A 110 -0.56 -6.45 9.75
C ASN A 110 -0.21 -5.15 8.99
N ALA A 111 -0.38 -3.96 9.61
CA ALA A 111 0.08 -2.70 9.04
C ALA A 111 1.61 -2.68 8.84
N PHE A 112 2.38 -3.22 9.79
CA PHE A 112 3.83 -3.33 9.67
C PHE A 112 4.24 -4.30 8.56
N VAL A 113 3.57 -5.46 8.46
CA VAL A 113 3.79 -6.42 7.36
C VAL A 113 3.49 -5.77 6.01
N MET A 114 2.36 -5.07 5.90
CA MET A 114 1.95 -4.35 4.70
C MET A 114 2.97 -3.27 4.33
N GLY A 115 3.45 -2.49 5.30
CA GLY A 115 4.47 -1.48 5.13
C GLY A 115 5.77 -2.06 4.58
N ALA A 116 6.34 -3.07 5.27
CA ALA A 116 7.57 -3.73 4.85
C ALA A 116 7.45 -4.38 3.46
N PHE A 117 6.35 -5.07 3.19
CA PHE A 117 6.12 -5.69 1.89
C PHE A 117 5.93 -4.67 0.77
N SER A 118 5.21 -3.57 1.02
CA SER A 118 5.02 -2.51 0.03
C SER A 118 6.33 -1.80 -0.33
N ASP A 119 7.21 -1.58 0.65
CA ASP A 119 8.53 -1.01 0.45
C ASP A 119 9.45 -1.97 -0.32
N PHE A 120 9.42 -3.27 -0.01
CA PHE A 120 10.06 -4.30 -0.82
C PHE A 120 9.55 -4.28 -2.27
N ALA A 121 8.23 -4.29 -2.48
CA ALA A 121 7.63 -4.24 -3.81
C ALA A 121 8.03 -2.98 -4.59
N ALA A 122 8.08 -1.83 -3.92
CA ALA A 122 8.50 -0.56 -4.50
C ALA A 122 9.98 -0.56 -4.92
N ARG A 123 10.85 -1.18 -4.13
CA ARG A 123 12.25 -1.40 -4.54
C ARG A 123 12.34 -2.31 -5.75
N GLN A 124 11.59 -3.42 -5.77
CA GLN A 124 11.57 -4.36 -6.90
C GLN A 124 11.08 -3.70 -8.21
N ALA A 125 10.05 -2.85 -8.11
CA ALA A 125 9.55 -2.08 -9.25
C ALA A 125 10.60 -1.11 -9.83
N ARG A 126 11.55 -0.67 -8.99
CA ARG A 126 12.70 0.15 -9.40
C ARG A 126 13.93 -0.68 -9.74
N SER A 127 14.09 -1.91 -9.29
CA SER A 127 15.29 -2.72 -9.57
C SER A 127 15.11 -3.68 -10.74
N ALA A 128 13.88 -3.91 -11.21
CA ALA A 128 13.60 -4.47 -12.53
C ALA A 128 13.91 -3.46 -13.68
N GLN A 129 14.87 -2.57 -13.41
CA GLN A 129 15.48 -1.59 -14.29
C GLN A 129 16.62 -2.24 -15.07
#